data_AF-A0A3N7D3H5-F1
#
_entry.id   AF-A0A3N7D3H5-F1
#
_cell.length_a   1.000
_cell.length_b   1.000
_cell.length_c   1.000
_cell.angle_alpha   90.00
_cell.angle_beta   90.00
_cell.angle_gamma   90.00
#
_symmetry.space_group_name_H-M   'P 1'
#
loop_
_entity.id
_entity.type
_entity.pdbx_description
1 polymer ?
#
loop_
_entity_poly.entity_id
_entity_poly.type
_entity_poly.pdbx_seq_one_letter_code
_entity_poly.pdbx_strand_id
1 'polypeptide(L)' 'MIEHCNLIGKTREEILDLLKNREFNDRYSDEWIVCLGRNYLGRKRFLYLFFENNIIKGYCTVTKNLWNK' A
#
# COMPACT_ATOMS: atom_id res chain seq x y z
N MET A 1 -10.57 -1.38 6.69
CA MET A 1 -9.49 -0.86 7.56
C MET A 1 -8.31 -1.80 7.41
N ILE A 2 -7.27 -1.43 6.67
CA ILE A 2 -6.07 -2.28 6.45
C ILE A 2 -5.07 -2.14 7.60
N GLU A 3 -5.26 -1.14 8.47
CA GLU A 3 -4.36 -0.84 9.59
C GLU A 3 -4.17 -1.96 10.62
N HIS A 4 -5.11 -2.90 10.69
CA HIS A 4 -5.09 -3.99 11.66
C HIS A 4 -4.93 -5.37 11.02
N CYS A 5 -4.78 -5.45 9.69
CA CYS A 5 -4.56 -6.71 9.00
C CYS A 5 -3.05 -6.96 8.89
N ASN A 6 -2.59 -8.11 9.37
CA ASN A 6 -1.24 -8.56 9.06
C ASN A 6 -1.18 -8.89 7.55
N LEU A 7 -0.37 -8.13 6.81
CA LEU A 7 -0.18 -8.33 5.37
C LEU A 7 0.98 -9.28 5.06
N ILE A 8 1.84 -9.58 6.03
CA ILE A 8 2.98 -10.49 5.84
C ILE A 8 2.47 -11.87 5.45
N GLY A 9 3.11 -12.48 4.45
CA GLY A 9 2.75 -13.80 3.95
C GLY A 9 1.63 -13.80 2.92
N LYS A 10 0.95 -12.67 2.68
CA LYS A 10 -0.08 -12.58 1.64
C LYS A 10 0.54 -12.50 0.26
N THR A 11 -0.15 -13.10 -0.70
CA THR A 11 0.17 -13.04 -2.12
C THR A 11 -0.31 -11.74 -2.76
N ARG A 12 0.22 -11.42 -3.95
CA ARG A 12 -0.26 -10.28 -4.75
C ARG A 12 -1.76 -10.32 -5.03
N GLU A 13 -2.31 -11.50 -5.34
CA GLU A 13 -3.74 -11.67 -5.63
C GLU A 13 -4.63 -11.42 -4.40
N GLU A 14 -4.27 -11.96 -3.24
CA GLU A 14 -4.99 -11.68 -1.98
C GLU A 14 -5.00 -10.18 -1.66
N ILE A 15 -3.91 -9.49 -1.97
CA ILE A 15 -3.77 -8.05 -1.74
C ILE A 15 -4.60 -7.24 -2.72
N LEU A 16 -4.67 -7.66 -3.98
CA LEU A 16 -5.56 -7.06 -4.98
C LEU A 16 -7.03 -7.21 -4.58
N ASP A 17 -7.43 -8.39 -4.10
CA ASP A 17 -8.78 -8.63 -3.60
C ASP A 17 -9.09 -7.77 -2.36
N LEU A 18 -8.15 -7.66 -1.41
CA LEU A 18 -8.26 -6.80 -0.23
C LEU A 18 -8.39 -5.32 -0.59
N LEU A 19 -7.69 -4.86 -1.62
CA LEU A 19 -7.62 -3.45 -1.99
C LEU A 19 -8.74 -3.01 -2.95
N LYS A 20 -9.58 -3.94 -3.43
CA LYS A 20 -10.82 -3.70 -4.20
C LYS A 20 -10.75 -2.46 -5.12
N ASN A 21 -9.87 -2.49 -6.12
CA ASN A 21 -9.74 -1.48 -7.18
C ASN A 21 -8.94 -0.21 -6.85
N ARG A 22 -8.06 -0.22 -5.84
CA ARG A 22 -7.09 0.88 -5.71
C ARG A 22 -6.05 0.84 -6.81
N GLU A 23 -5.62 2.01 -7.25
CA GLU A 23 -4.54 2.14 -8.23
C GLU A 23 -3.18 1.90 -7.58
N PHE A 24 -2.32 1.20 -8.32
CA PHE A 24 -0.94 0.89 -7.97
C PHE A 24 -0.01 1.60 -8.95
N ASN A 25 1.20 1.93 -8.52
CA ASN A 25 2.21 2.52 -9.40
C ASN A 25 2.62 1.55 -10.53
N ASP A 26 3.00 0.31 -10.17
CA ASP A 26 3.40 -0.75 -11.10
C ASP A 26 3.05 -2.11 -10.48
N ARG A 27 2.34 -2.97 -11.23
CA ARG A 27 1.90 -4.29 -10.74
C ARG A 27 2.96 -5.37 -10.89
N TYR A 28 3.96 -5.19 -11.73
CA TYR A 28 5.03 -6.17 -11.95
C TYR A 28 6.25 -5.94 -11.06
N SER A 29 6.31 -4.80 -10.39
CA SER A 29 7.37 -4.48 -9.44
C SER A 29 7.26 -5.34 -8.17
N ASP A 30 8.41 -5.60 -7.55
CA ASP A 30 8.51 -6.14 -6.19
C ASP A 30 8.17 -5.12 -5.11
N GLU A 31 7.97 -3.85 -5.50
CA GLU A 31 7.54 -2.77 -4.64
C GLU A 31 6.22 -2.17 -5.13
N TRP A 32 5.18 -2.24 -4.29
CA TRP A 32 3.91 -1.57 -4.59
C TRP A 32 3.70 -0.37 -3.67
N ILE A 33 3.23 0.72 -4.27
CA ILE A 33 2.83 1.93 -3.56
C ILE A 33 1.35 2.13 -3.82
N VAL A 34 0.57 2.14 -2.75
CA VAL A 34 -0.89 2.27 -2.80
C VAL A 34 -1.31 3.54 -2.07
N CYS A 35 -2.07 4.41 -2.73
CA CYS A 35 -2.69 5.54 -2.06
C CYS A 35 -3.92 5.05 -1.25
N LEU A 36 -3.82 5.08 0.08
CA LEU A 36 -4.90 4.72 0.98
C LEU A 36 -5.98 5.81 1.09
N GLY A 37 -5.67 7.01 0.64
CA GLY A 37 -6.59 8.14 0.57
C GLY A 37 -5.99 9.40 1.17
N ARG A 38 -6.85 10.39 1.39
CA ARG A 38 -6.50 11.69 1.93
C ARG A 38 -7.25 11.91 3.24
N ASN A 39 -6.58 12.40 4.27
CA ASN A 39 -7.27 12.81 5.50
C ASN A 39 -7.86 14.22 5.35
N TYR A 40 -8.66 14.65 6.33
CA TYR A 40 -9.33 15.97 6.33
C TYR A 40 -8.36 17.15 6.19
N LEU A 41 -7.15 17.03 6.75
CA LEU A 41 -6.06 18.02 6.64
C LEU A 41 -5.32 17.98 5.29
N GLY A 42 -5.82 17.19 4.36
CA GLY A 42 -5.30 17.10 3.03
C GLY A 42 -4.01 16.27 2.88
N ARG A 43 -3.59 15.56 3.92
CA ARG A 43 -2.41 14.68 3.91
C ARG A 43 -2.75 13.38 3.21
N LYS A 44 -1.90 12.95 2.28
CA LYS A 44 -2.06 11.66 1.59
C LYS A 44 -1.39 10.57 2.39
N ARG A 45 -2.07 9.43 2.51
CA ARG A 45 -1.56 8.24 3.17
C ARG A 45 -1.21 7.20 2.12
N PHE A 46 0.00 6.68 2.20
CA PHE A 46 0.52 5.67 1.28
C PHE A 46 0.83 4.39 2.05
N LEU A 47 0.55 3.25 1.44
CA LEU A 47 0.97 1.94 1.87
C LEU A 47 2.04 1.45 0.90
N TYR A 48 3.22 1.17 1.43
CA TYR A 48 4.33 0.56 0.72
C TYR A 48 4.31 -0.93 1.04
N LEU A 49 4.36 -1.77 0.01
CA LEU A 49 4.38 -3.22 0.12
C LEU A 49 5.65 -3.73 -0.58
N PHE A 50 6.36 -4.62 0.10
CA PHE A 50 7.57 -5.25 -0.40
C PHE A 50 7.31 -6.74 -0.59
N PHE A 51 7.48 -7.20 -1.83
CA PHE A 51 7.26 -8.58 -2.24
C PHE A 51 8.59 -9.29 -2.45
N GLU A 52 8.61 -10.58 -2.11
CA GLU A 52 9.66 -11.52 -2.47
C GLU A 52 8.98 -12.80 -2.92
N ASN A 53 9.28 -13.28 -4.13
CA ASN A 53 8.65 -14.48 -4.70
C ASN A 53 7.11 -14.46 -4.63
N ASN A 54 6.50 -13.33 -4.99
CA ASN A 54 5.05 -13.12 -4.96
C ASN A 54 4.38 -13.03 -3.58
N ILE A 55 5.17 -12.98 -2.51
CA ILE A 55 4.68 -12.94 -1.12
C ILE A 55 5.16 -11.67 -0.43
N ILE A 56 4.31 -11.02 0.36
CA ILE A 56 4.71 -9.85 1.15
C ILE A 56 5.68 -10.27 2.26
N LYS A 57 6.85 -9.62 2.28
CA LYS A 57 7.86 -9.73 3.33
C LYS A 57 7.90 -8.53 4.26
N GLY A 58 7.41 -7.39 3.80
CA GLY A 58 7.39 -6.17 4.57
C GLY A 58 6.35 -5.19 4.06
N TYR A 59 5.89 -4.33 4.95
CA TYR A 59 5.08 -3.18 4.56
C TYR A 59 5.27 -2.03 5.53
N CYS A 60 5.06 -0.82 5.05
CA CYS A 60 5.01 0.36 5.91
C CYS A 60 3.95 1.34 5.41
N THR A 61 3.44 2.15 6.33
CA THR A 61 2.54 3.24 5.99
C THR A 61 3.26 4.57 6.18
N VAL A 62 3.17 5.44 5.18
CA VAL A 62 3.71 6.79 5.24
C VAL A 62 2.60 7.81 5.01
N THR A 63 2.55 8.85 5.85
CA THR A 63 1.69 10.00 5.63
C THR A 63 2.52 11.16 5.09
N LYS A 64 2.20 11.68 3.91
CA LYS A 64 2.90 12.81 3.30
C LYS A 64 1.99 14.04 3.21
N ASN A 65 2.55 15.19 3.55
CA ASN A 65 1.92 16.49 3.31
C ASN A 65 2.30 16.96 1.91
N LEU A 66 1.33 17.23 1.04
CA LEU A 66 1.59 17.80 -0.29
C LEU A 66 2.11 19.25 -0.24
N TRP A 67 2.10 19.88 0.95
CA TRP A 67 2.46 21.28 1.15
C TRP A 67 3.91 21.52 1.59
N ASN A 68 4.69 20.46 1.86
CA ASN A 68 6.12 20.61 2.07
C ASN A 68 6.83 20.45 0.72
N LYS A 69 7.07 21.58 0.05
CA LYS A 69 8.07 21.72 -1.01
C LYS A 69 9.46 21.76 -0.40
#